data_AF-A0A3N3E0B2-F1
#
_entry.id   AF-A0A3N3E0B2-F1
#
_cell.length_a   1.000
_cell.length_b   1.000
_cell.length_c   1.000
_cell.angle_alpha   90.00
_cell.angle_beta   90.00
_cell.angle_gamma   90.00
#
_symmetry.space_group_name_H-M   'P 1'
#
loop_
_entity.id
_entity.type
_entity.pdbx_description
1 polymer ?
#
loop_
_entity_poly.entity_id
_entity_poly.type
_entity_poly.pdbx_seq_one_letter_code
_entity_poly.pdbx_strand_id
1 'polypeptide(L)' 'MASLTQLLNEIGDENVTVQALHQCMDSAQFNKGLTTIKFKTDGLGATDLADNKKTALIVWVDSDQYNNALAKCKG' A
#
# COMPACT_ATOMS: atom_id res chain seq x y z
N MET A 1 -3.02 -11.29 17.30
CA MET A 1 -2.82 -10.61 16.01
C MET A 1 -1.65 -9.67 16.19
N ALA A 2 -0.64 -9.72 15.31
CA ALA A 2 0.45 -8.75 15.35
C ALA A 2 -0.09 -7.35 15.00
N SER A 3 0.39 -6.30 15.65
CA SER A 3 0.12 -4.93 15.19
C SER A 3 0.80 -4.70 13.84
N LEU A 4 0.33 -3.71 13.08
CA LEU A 4 0.98 -3.33 11.82
C LEU A 4 2.47 -3.03 12.02
N THR A 5 2.82 -2.31 13.08
CA THR A 5 4.21 -2.01 13.45
C THR A 5 5.02 -3.25 13.80
N GLN A 6 4.45 -4.22 14.52
CA GLN A 6 5.13 -5.49 14.79
C GLN A 6 5.38 -6.27 13.50
N LEU A 7 4.40 -6.33 12.60
CA LEU A 7 4.55 -7.00 11.32
C LEU A 7 5.64 -6.37 10.46
N LEU A 8 5.66 -5.04 10.35
CA LEU A 8 6.68 -4.33 9.56
C LEU A 8 8.08 -4.50 10.16
N ASN A 9 8.21 -4.45 11.49
CA ASN A 9 9.49 -4.70 12.17
C ASN A 9 10.05 -6.11 11.90
N GLU A 10 9.19 -7.14 11.85
CA GLU A 10 9.61 -8.52 11.55
C GLU A 10 9.99 -8.70 10.07
N ILE A 11 9.40 -7.91 9.16
CA ILE A 11 9.76 -7.93 7.73
C ILE A 11 11.11 -7.22 7.48
N GLY A 12 11.41 -6.18 8.26
CA GLY A 12 12.57 -5.31 8.08
C GLY A 12 12.31 -4.20 7.06
N ASP A 13 12.62 -2.96 7.44
CA ASP A 13 12.33 -1.75 6.65
C ASP A 13 12.96 -1.80 5.24
N GLU A 14 14.11 -2.47 5.09
CA GLU A 14 14.81 -2.65 3.82
C GLU A 14 14.06 -3.55 2.82
N ASN A 15 13.13 -4.37 3.29
CA ASN A 15 12.32 -5.28 2.48
C ASN A 15 10.91 -4.71 2.20
N VAL A 16 10.62 -3.50 2.69
CA VAL A 16 9.32 -2.84 2.55
C VAL A 16 9.44 -1.68 1.56
N THR A 17 8.45 -1.57 0.68
CA THR A 17 8.29 -0.41 -0.20
C THR A 17 6.91 0.18 -0.02
N VAL A 18 6.83 1.50 0.05
CA VAL A 18 5.57 2.23 0.23
C VAL A 18 5.19 2.89 -1.09
N GLN A 19 3.95 2.66 -1.52
CA GLN A 19 3.37 3.34 -2.67
C GLN A 19 2.04 3.99 -2.26
N ALA A 20 1.89 5.27 -2.55
CA ALA A 20 0.67 6.01 -2.25
C ALA A 20 -0.46 5.63 -3.22
N LEU A 21 -1.43 4.85 -2.73
CA LEU A 21 -2.49 4.27 -3.56
C LEU A 21 -3.35 5.33 -4.29
N HIS A 22 -3.57 6.49 -3.66
CA HIS A 22 -4.32 7.61 -4.27
C HIS A 22 -3.61 8.25 -5.47
N GLN A 23 -2.28 8.09 -5.59
CA GLN A 23 -1.49 8.65 -6.68
C GLN A 23 -1.39 7.70 -7.89
N CYS A 24 -1.75 6.43 -7.71
CA CYS A 24 -1.66 5.41 -8.76
C CYS A 24 -2.99 4.73 -9.09
N MET A 25 -4.09 5.22 -8.52
CA MET A 25 -5.44 4.75 -8.83
C MET A 25 -5.81 5.11 -10.27
N ASP A 26 -6.19 4.09 -11.04
CA ASP A 26 -6.59 4.20 -12.45
C ASP A 26 -8.12 4.33 -12.56
N SER A 27 -8.87 3.55 -11.77
CA SER A 27 -10.33 3.67 -11.69
C SER A 27 -10.88 3.09 -10.40
N ALA A 28 -12.04 3.60 -9.98
CA ALA A 28 -12.83 3.06 -8.89
C ALA A 28 -14.26 2.85 -9.38
N GLN A 29 -14.80 1.64 -9.18
CA GLN A 29 -16.17 1.29 -9.55
C GLN A 29 -16.88 0.69 -8.36
N PHE A 30 -18.00 1.30 -7.96
CA PHE A 30 -18.86 0.76 -6.93
C PHE A 30 -19.91 -0.15 -7.56
N ASN A 31 -19.98 -1.40 -7.12
CA ASN A 31 -20.97 -2.36 -7.59
C ASN A 31 -21.41 -3.28 -6.45
N LYS A 32 -22.73 -3.39 -6.24
CA LYS A 32 -23.34 -4.29 -5.24
C LYS A 32 -22.72 -4.21 -3.83
N GLY A 33 -22.43 -3.01 -3.33
CA GLY A 33 -21.88 -2.83 -1.98
C GLY A 33 -20.36 -2.99 -1.86
N LEU A 34 -19.67 -3.25 -2.98
CA LEU A 34 -18.22 -3.38 -3.02
C LEU A 34 -17.62 -2.35 -3.97
N THR A 35 -16.48 -1.78 -3.59
CA THR A 35 -15.70 -0.90 -4.47
C THR A 35 -14.56 -1.71 -5.08
N THR A 36 -14.59 -1.89 -6.40
CA THR A 36 -13.43 -2.36 -7.14
C THR A 36 -12.52 -1.18 -7.44
N ILE A 37 -11.30 -1.23 -6.95
CA ILE A 37 -10.27 -0.21 -7.21
C ILE A 37 -9.21 -0.85 -8.11
N LYS A 38 -8.92 -0.22 -9.24
CA LYS A 38 -7.79 -0.56 -10.10
C LYS A 38 -6.69 0.47 -9.85
N PHE A 39 -5.48 0.02 -9.60
CA PHE A 39 -4.31 0.86 -9.45
C PHE A 39 -3.13 0.26 -10.20
N LYS A 40 -2.18 1.12 -10.57
CA LYS A 40 -0.91 0.74 -11.18
C LYS A 40 0.14 0.66 -10.08
N THR A 41 1.14 -0.20 -10.24
CA THR A 41 2.24 -0.32 -9.29
C THR A 41 3.57 -0.39 -10.02
N ASP A 42 4.58 0.26 -9.46
CA ASP A 42 5.98 0.18 -9.85
C ASP A 42 6.77 -0.82 -9.00
N GLY A 43 6.21 -1.23 -7.84
CA GLY A 43 6.82 -2.20 -6.92
C GLY A 43 6.74 -3.65 -7.37
N LEU A 44 5.87 -3.96 -8.35
CA LEU A 44 5.64 -5.31 -8.88
C LEU A 44 5.83 -5.32 -10.40
N GLY A 45 6.92 -5.93 -10.86
CA GLY A 45 7.12 -6.23 -12.27
C GLY A 45 6.36 -7.49 -12.71
N ALA A 46 6.22 -7.70 -14.02
CA ALA A 46 5.57 -8.89 -14.58
C ALA A 46 6.24 -10.22 -14.13
N THR A 47 7.55 -10.19 -13.92
CA THR A 47 8.32 -11.33 -13.40
C THR A 47 8.09 -11.59 -11.91
N ASP A 48 7.91 -10.54 -11.11
CA ASP A 48 7.64 -10.66 -9.67
C ASP A 48 6.27 -11.28 -9.40
N LEU A 49 5.31 -10.99 -10.28
CA LEU A 49 3.95 -11.53 -10.27
C LEU A 49 3.90 -13.03 -10.59
N ALA A 50 4.77 -13.49 -11.50
CA ALA A 50 4.83 -14.90 -11.90
C ALA A 50 5.50 -15.79 -10.86
N ASP A 51 6.51 -15.26 -10.16
CA ASP A 51 7.29 -16.01 -9.17
C ASP A 51 6.70 -15.99 -7.74
N ASN A 52 5.61 -15.25 -7.52
CA ASN A 52 4.96 -15.09 -6.21
C ASN A 52 5.91 -14.59 -5.09
N LYS A 53 6.99 -13.90 -5.47
CA LYS A 53 8.06 -13.45 -4.56
C LYS A 53 7.71 -12.19 -3.77
N LYS A 54 6.71 -11.43 -4.21
CA LYS A 54 6.27 -10.18 -3.58
C LYS A 54 4.78 -10.25 -3.26
N THR A 55 4.43 -9.85 -2.04
CA THR A 55 3.04 -9.69 -1.59
C THR A 55 2.80 -8.23 -1.24
N ALA A 56 1.60 -7.73 -1.54
CA ALA A 56 1.19 -6.37 -1.22
C ALA A 56 0.23 -6.35 -0.02
N LEU A 57 0.39 -5.35 0.84
CA LEU A 57 -0.50 -5.07 1.96
C LEU A 57 -1.19 -3.72 1.70
N ILE A 58 -2.52 -3.71 1.75
CA ILE A 58 -3.31 -2.47 1.68
C ILE A 58 -3.68 -2.06 3.11
N VAL A 59 -3.28 -0.86 3.50
CA VAL A 59 -3.60 -0.26 4.80
C VAL A 59 -4.49 0.96 4.59
N TRP A 60 -5.66 0.96 5.21
CA TRP A 60 -6.56 2.10 5.22
C TRP A 60 -6.29 2.95 6.45
N VAL A 61 -6.05 4.25 6.24
CA VAL A 61 -5.79 5.22 7.30
C VAL A 61 -6.65 6.45 7.09
N ASP A 62 -6.83 7.23 8.15
CA ASP A 62 -7.45 8.54 8.05
C ASP A 62 -6.58 9.47 7.18
N SER A 63 -7.22 10.17 6.23
CA SER A 63 -6.53 11.01 5.25
C SER A 63 -5.80 12.19 5.89
N ASP A 64 -6.41 12.82 6.90
CA ASP A 64 -5.82 13.99 7.55
C ASP A 64 -4.65 13.57 8.42
N GLN A 65 -4.77 12.45 9.13
CA GLN A 65 -3.67 11.87 9.90
C GLN A 65 -2.51 11.45 9.01
N TYR A 66 -2.78 10.86 7.84
CA TYR A 66 -1.74 10.51 6.86
C TYR A 66 -0.98 11.75 6.39
N ASN A 67 -1.68 12.79 5.95
CA ASN A 67 -1.05 14.02 5.46
C ASN A 67 -0.22 14.70 6.54
N ASN A 68 -0.72 14.75 7.78
CA ASN A 68 0.01 15.29 8.93
C ASN A 68 1.26 14.49 9.27
N ALA A 69 1.20 13.16 9.22
CA ALA A 69 2.37 12.30 9.45
C ALA A 69 3.40 12.45 8.32
N LEU A 70 2.97 12.45 7.06
CA LEU A 70 3.84 12.62 5.90
C LEU A 70 4.58 13.96 5.93
N ALA A 71 3.91 15.04 6.33
CA ALA A 71 4.53 16.36 6.46
C ALA A 71 5.66 16.37 7.51
N LYS A 72 5.51 15.62 8.61
CA LYS A 72 6.54 15.49 9.66
C LYS A 72 7.75 14.67 9.21
N CYS A 73 7.57 13.72 8.29
CA CYS A 73 8.66 12.90 7.75
C CYS A 73 9.45 13.59 6.63
N LYS A 74 8.92 14.69 6.06
CA LYS A 74 9.57 15.48 5.00
C LYS A 74 10.33 16.70 5.55
N GLY A 75 10.33 16.92 6.86
CA GLY A 75 11.15 17.91 7.56
C GLY A 75 12.30 17.26 8.30
#